data_AF-A0A940V2W7-F1
#
_entry.id   AF-A0A940V2W7-F1
#
_cell.length_a   1.000
_cell.length_b   1.000
_cell.length_c   1.000
_cell.angle_alpha   90.00
_cell.angle_beta   90.00
_cell.angle_gamma   90.00
#
_symmetry.space_group_name_H-M   'P 1'
#
loop_
_entity.id
_entity.type
_entity.pdbx_description
1 polymer ?
#
loop_
_entity_poly.entity_id
_entity_poly.type
_entity_poly.pdbx_seq_one_letter_code
_entity_poly.pdbx_strand_id
1 'polypeptide(L)'
;MTTLDKDEQLLKRRLLDLANTAYNRGICLFSDFLNLNEQNLFISLKNELPRIKYFTYGGFQDAERKILCFCGNDQYQSQGEIDFPIACIKVLPLNQRFSDSFSHRDFLGAVLNLGIDRGKVGDILIDANEGYLFAHNTISPFILDQLTRVKHTVVSTEVVEQQDFDYKPKYVEVVGTVASVRLDSILSVAFHTSRS
;
A
#
# COMPACT_ATOMS: atom_id res chain seq x y z
N MET A 1 -2.68 -29.17 -3.84
CA MET A 1 -1.70 -28.44 -3.01
C MET A 1 -0.83 -27.70 -3.99
N THR A 2 -1.15 -26.43 -4.27
CA THR A 2 -0.41 -25.62 -5.25
C THR A 2 0.97 -25.36 -4.69
N THR A 3 2.02 -25.69 -5.44
CA THR A 3 3.40 -25.47 -5.05
C THR A 3 3.63 -23.96 -4.91
N LEU A 4 4.01 -23.49 -3.71
CA LEU A 4 4.40 -22.09 -3.50
C LEU A 4 5.59 -21.77 -4.39
N ASP A 5 5.54 -20.60 -5.03
CA ASP A 5 6.69 -20.06 -5.75
C ASP A 5 7.85 -19.70 -4.78
N LYS A 6 9.06 -19.56 -5.32
CA LYS A 6 10.26 -19.22 -4.54
C LYS A 6 10.09 -17.94 -3.71
N ASP A 7 9.44 -16.92 -4.26
CA ASP A 7 9.23 -15.64 -3.58
C ASP A 7 8.21 -15.80 -2.44
N GLU A 8 7.13 -16.53 -2.66
CA GLU A 8 6.17 -16.90 -1.61
C GLU A 8 6.82 -17.72 -0.49
N GLN A 9 7.74 -18.65 -0.82
CA GLN A 9 8.48 -19.42 0.20
C GLN A 9 9.40 -18.53 1.03
N LEU A 10 10.07 -17.55 0.40
CA LEU A 10 10.91 -16.59 1.11
C LEU A 10 10.08 -15.72 2.04
N LEU A 11 8.95 -15.21 1.54
CA LEU A 11 8.01 -14.44 2.35
C LEU A 11 7.47 -15.25 3.53
N LYS A 12 7.05 -16.50 3.31
CA LYS A 12 6.60 -17.40 4.37
C LYS A 12 7.66 -17.51 5.49
N ARG A 13 8.92 -17.79 5.13
CA ARG A 13 10.01 -17.90 6.11
C ARG A 13 10.20 -16.61 6.89
N ARG A 14 10.23 -15.48 6.19
CA ARG A 14 10.36 -14.16 6.82
C ARG A 14 9.23 -13.85 7.80
N LEU A 15 7.98 -14.16 7.44
CA LEU A 15 6.83 -13.93 8.32
C LEU A 15 6.87 -14.82 9.58
N LEU A 16 7.25 -16.09 9.43
CA LEU A 16 7.44 -16.99 10.58
C LEU A 16 8.57 -16.50 11.49
N ASP A 17 9.69 -16.05 10.92
CA ASP A 17 10.82 -15.54 11.69
C ASP A 17 10.44 -14.27 12.47
N LEU A 18 9.72 -13.34 11.84
CA LEU A 18 9.20 -12.13 12.49
C LEU A 18 8.25 -12.50 13.64
N ALA A 19 7.31 -13.41 13.41
CA ALA A 19 6.35 -13.83 14.43
C ALA A 19 7.02 -14.49 15.64
N ASN A 20 7.94 -15.42 15.40
CA ASN A 20 8.69 -16.10 16.46
C ASN A 20 9.58 -15.11 17.24
N THR A 21 10.23 -14.19 16.53
CA THR A 21 11.10 -13.19 17.18
C THR A 21 10.27 -12.22 18.03
N ALA A 22 9.14 -11.74 17.51
CA ALA A 22 8.23 -10.86 18.24
C ALA A 22 7.69 -11.56 19.49
N TYR A 23 7.26 -12.81 19.37
CA TYR A 23 6.75 -13.62 20.49
C TYR A 23 7.81 -13.82 21.57
N ASN A 24 9.02 -14.25 21.18
CA ASN A 24 10.10 -14.56 22.12
C ASN A 24 10.66 -13.32 22.82
N ARG A 25 10.66 -12.16 22.14
CA ARG A 25 11.23 -10.91 22.68
C ARG A 25 10.20 -10.01 23.34
N GLY A 26 8.90 -10.27 23.16
CA GLY A 26 7.84 -9.42 23.68
C GLY A 26 7.78 -8.03 23.03
N ILE A 27 8.18 -7.91 21.76
CA ILE A 27 8.23 -6.64 21.02
C ILE A 27 7.38 -6.68 19.76
N CYS A 28 7.00 -5.51 19.25
CA CYS A 28 6.35 -5.40 17.94
C CYS A 28 7.39 -5.50 16.82
N LEU A 29 7.11 -6.34 15.82
CA LEU A 29 7.90 -6.42 14.59
C LEU A 29 6.98 -6.31 13.37
N PHE A 30 7.50 -5.65 12.34
CA PHE A 30 6.73 -5.27 11.16
C PHE A 30 7.24 -5.96 9.89
N SER A 31 6.32 -6.31 9.01
CA SER A 31 6.65 -6.69 7.63
C SER A 31 6.91 -5.44 6.76
N ASP A 32 7.30 -5.68 5.51
CA ASP A 32 7.12 -4.70 4.45
C ASP A 32 5.63 -4.63 4.03
N PHE A 33 5.28 -3.73 3.10
CA PHE A 33 3.93 -3.70 2.54
C PHE A 33 3.63 -4.99 1.79
N LEU A 34 2.59 -5.69 2.22
CA LEU A 34 2.07 -6.89 1.62
C LEU A 34 0.95 -6.54 0.64
N ASN A 35 1.02 -7.06 -0.58
CA ASN A 35 -0.08 -7.05 -1.52
C ASN A 35 -1.18 -8.07 -1.12
N LEU A 36 -2.30 -8.07 -1.84
CA LEU A 36 -3.43 -8.94 -1.51
C LEU A 36 -3.09 -10.44 -1.51
N ASN A 37 -2.25 -10.90 -2.45
CA ASN A 37 -1.83 -12.30 -2.50
C ASN A 37 -0.93 -12.65 -1.32
N GLU A 38 -0.01 -11.76 -0.96
CA GLU A 38 0.89 -11.93 0.20
C GLU A 38 0.13 -11.91 1.53
N GLN A 39 -0.92 -11.08 1.63
CA GLN A 39 -1.84 -11.10 2.77
C GLN A 39 -2.63 -12.41 2.86
N ASN A 40 -3.10 -12.95 1.72
CA ASN A 40 -3.75 -14.26 1.68
C ASN A 40 -2.80 -15.39 2.07
N LEU A 41 -1.53 -15.32 1.63
CA LEU A 41 -0.49 -16.24 2.08
C LEU A 41 -0.35 -16.16 3.60
N PHE A 42 -0.22 -14.98 4.19
CA PHE A 42 -0.17 -14.82 5.65
C PHE A 42 -1.37 -15.47 6.36
N ILE A 43 -2.59 -15.29 5.82
CA ILE A 43 -3.79 -15.90 6.41
C ILE A 43 -3.69 -17.43 6.45
N SER A 44 -3.11 -18.05 5.42
CA SER A 44 -2.88 -19.50 5.38
C SER A 44 -1.87 -20.00 6.43
N LEU A 45 -0.97 -19.11 6.90
CA LEU A 45 0.07 -19.44 7.87
C LEU A 45 -0.39 -19.33 9.32
N LYS A 46 -1.62 -18.85 9.60
CA LYS A 46 -2.06 -18.55 10.98
C LYS A 46 -1.93 -19.72 11.96
N ASN A 47 -2.07 -20.95 11.49
CA ASN A 47 -1.95 -22.15 12.31
C ASN A 47 -0.49 -22.56 12.60
N GLU A 48 0.47 -22.02 11.85
CA GLU A 48 1.91 -22.27 12.03
C GLU A 48 2.57 -21.20 12.94
N LEU A 49 1.87 -20.10 13.23
CA LEU A 49 2.37 -19.02 14.07
C LEU A 49 2.36 -19.41 15.55
N PRO A 50 3.27 -18.82 16.37
CA PRO A 50 3.09 -18.85 17.81
C PRO A 50 1.77 -18.16 18.22
N ARG A 51 1.36 -18.32 19.48
CA ARG A 51 0.17 -17.64 20.03
C ARG A 51 0.46 -16.14 20.21
N ILE A 52 0.46 -15.40 19.10
CA ILE A 52 0.78 -13.98 19.04
C ILE A 52 -0.37 -13.20 18.40
N LYS A 53 -0.65 -12.01 18.94
CA LYS A 53 -1.58 -11.06 18.31
C LYS A 53 -0.93 -10.46 17.05
N TYR A 54 -1.74 -10.13 16.06
CA TYR A 54 -1.27 -9.40 14.90
C TYR A 54 -2.29 -8.35 14.47
N PHE A 55 -1.78 -7.29 13.85
CA PHE A 55 -2.58 -6.18 13.33
C PHE A 55 -2.08 -5.79 11.95
N THR A 56 -2.93 -5.18 11.13
CA THR A 56 -2.56 -4.77 9.77
C THR A 56 -2.98 -3.34 9.51
N TYR A 57 -2.10 -2.54 8.94
CA TYR A 57 -2.44 -1.16 8.54
C TYR A 57 -1.66 -0.74 7.30
N GLY A 58 -2.29 0.08 6.44
CA GLY A 58 -1.68 0.53 5.19
C GLY A 58 -1.50 2.05 5.09
N GLY A 59 -1.82 2.81 6.15
CA GLY A 59 -1.70 4.27 6.19
C GLY A 59 -3.04 5.01 6.10
N PHE A 60 -4.10 4.33 5.69
CA PHE A 60 -5.49 4.82 5.73
C PHE A 60 -6.46 3.63 5.85
N GLN A 61 -7.76 3.91 6.05
CA GLN A 61 -8.77 2.91 6.37
C GLN A 61 -8.90 1.80 5.30
N ASP A 62 -8.94 2.18 4.03
CA ASP A 62 -9.24 1.28 2.91
C ASP A 62 -7.99 0.86 2.11
N ALA A 63 -6.81 0.97 2.71
CA ALA A 63 -5.56 0.62 2.04
C ALA A 63 -5.55 -0.85 1.58
N GLU A 64 -5.22 -1.08 0.31
CA GLU A 64 -5.08 -2.42 -0.26
C GLU A 64 -3.76 -3.05 0.18
N ARG A 65 -2.65 -2.31 0.06
CA ARG A 65 -1.34 -2.76 0.55
C ARG A 65 -1.22 -2.45 2.03
N LYS A 66 -0.91 -3.46 2.84
CA LYS A 66 -0.84 -3.33 4.31
C LYS A 66 0.48 -3.86 4.86
N ILE A 67 0.99 -3.20 5.89
CA ILE A 67 2.03 -3.73 6.76
C ILE A 67 1.37 -4.60 7.82
N LEU A 68 1.97 -5.77 8.08
CA LEU A 68 1.60 -6.65 9.16
C LEU A 68 2.49 -6.35 10.38
N CYS A 69 1.87 -6.15 11.54
CA CYS A 69 2.53 -6.08 12.83
C CYS A 69 2.31 -7.38 13.60
N PHE A 70 3.37 -8.07 13.95
CA PHE A 70 3.37 -9.12 14.96
C PHE A 70 3.57 -8.49 16.33
N CYS A 71 2.53 -8.52 17.16
CA CYS A 71 2.49 -7.81 18.43
C CYS A 71 2.88 -8.74 19.58
N GLY A 72 4.17 -8.75 19.91
CA GLY A 72 4.68 -9.48 21.08
C GLY A 72 4.40 -8.78 22.41
N ASN A 73 4.04 -7.49 22.39
CA ASN A 73 3.68 -6.75 23.60
C ASN A 73 2.19 -6.92 23.89
N ASP A 74 1.87 -7.65 24.96
CA ASP A 74 0.49 -7.95 25.35
C ASP A 74 -0.32 -6.75 25.83
N GLN A 75 0.34 -5.61 26.14
CA GLN A 75 -0.34 -4.38 26.55
C GLN A 75 -1.21 -3.81 25.43
N TYR A 76 -0.76 -3.94 24.18
CA TYR A 76 -1.53 -3.45 23.04
C TYR A 76 -2.76 -4.32 22.79
N GLN A 77 -3.93 -3.69 22.79
CA GLN A 77 -5.23 -4.37 22.57
C GLN A 77 -5.83 -4.06 21.21
N SER A 78 -5.49 -2.91 20.62
CA SER A 78 -6.08 -2.45 19.37
C SER A 78 -5.02 -1.96 18.39
N GLN A 79 -5.37 -1.96 17.10
CA GLN A 79 -4.52 -1.46 16.03
C GLN A 79 -4.13 0.02 16.23
N GLY A 80 -5.01 0.83 16.81
CA GLY A 80 -4.79 2.27 17.00
C GLY A 80 -3.74 2.61 18.06
N GLU A 81 -3.32 1.64 18.85
CA GLU A 81 -2.24 1.80 19.84
C GLU A 81 -0.86 1.49 19.24
N ILE A 82 -0.79 1.06 17.97
CA ILE A 82 0.43 0.64 17.31
C ILE A 82 0.91 1.72 16.35
N ASP A 83 2.13 2.17 16.57
CA ASP A 83 2.84 3.06 15.65
C ASP A 83 3.39 2.25 14.46
N PHE A 84 2.58 2.13 13.41
CA PHE A 84 3.02 1.48 12.17
C PHE A 84 4.11 2.33 11.48
N PRO A 85 5.14 1.71 10.87
CA PRO A 85 6.25 2.41 10.23
C PRO A 85 5.87 2.95 8.84
N ILE A 86 4.81 3.74 8.76
CA ILE A 86 4.23 4.27 7.52
C ILE A 86 4.29 5.80 7.56
N ALA A 87 4.77 6.40 6.49
CA ALA A 87 4.68 7.83 6.25
C ALA A 87 3.71 8.09 5.08
N CYS A 88 2.84 9.09 5.24
CA CYS A 88 2.07 9.66 4.14
C CYS A 88 2.88 10.82 3.54
N ILE A 89 3.27 10.68 2.27
CA ILE A 89 4.03 11.70 1.55
C ILE A 89 3.10 12.35 0.54
N LYS A 90 2.81 13.62 0.75
CA LYS A 90 2.07 14.42 -0.22
C LYS A 90 3.02 14.93 -1.29
N VAL A 91 2.60 14.80 -2.54
CA VAL A 91 3.35 15.16 -3.73
C VAL A 91 2.54 16.19 -4.51
N LEU A 92 3.11 17.37 -4.67
CA LEU A 92 2.46 18.55 -5.20
C LEU A 92 3.19 19.05 -6.44
N PRO A 93 2.51 19.33 -7.56
CA PRO A 93 3.16 20.04 -8.66
C PRO A 93 3.52 21.47 -8.21
N LEU A 94 4.76 21.89 -8.46
CA LEU A 94 5.19 23.26 -8.15
C LEU A 94 4.40 24.32 -8.92
N ASN A 95 3.84 23.95 -10.07
CA ASN A 95 3.02 24.83 -10.88
C ASN A 95 1.75 24.10 -11.37
N GLN A 96 0.69 24.20 -10.57
CA GLN A 96 -0.62 23.59 -10.86
C GLN A 96 -1.25 24.03 -12.19
N ARG A 97 -0.90 25.22 -12.71
CA ARG A 97 -1.47 25.72 -13.98
C ARG A 97 -0.86 25.05 -15.22
N PHE A 98 0.32 24.45 -15.09
CA PHE A 98 1.05 23.78 -16.18
C PHE A 98 1.34 22.32 -15.88
N SER A 99 0.76 21.77 -14.82
CA SER A 99 0.90 20.36 -14.49
C SER A 99 0.04 19.50 -15.40
N ASP A 100 0.64 18.48 -15.98
CA ASP A 100 -0.11 17.37 -16.57
C ASP A 100 -1.08 16.78 -15.53
N SER A 101 -2.20 16.21 -15.99
CA SER A 101 -3.04 15.37 -15.14
C SER A 101 -2.27 14.08 -14.80
N PHE A 102 -2.07 13.81 -13.52
CA PHE A 102 -1.35 12.61 -13.10
C PHE A 102 -2.25 11.37 -13.04
N SER A 103 -1.73 10.23 -13.49
CA SER A 103 -2.32 8.92 -13.23
C SER A 103 -1.55 8.19 -12.11
N HIS A 104 -2.17 7.17 -11.50
CA HIS A 104 -1.51 6.33 -10.49
C HIS A 104 -0.21 5.70 -11.02
N ARG A 105 -0.18 5.38 -12.32
CA ARG A 105 0.99 4.79 -12.97
C ARG A 105 2.17 5.76 -13.05
N ASP A 106 1.91 7.05 -13.22
CA ASP A 106 2.97 8.06 -13.34
C ASP A 106 3.72 8.21 -12.01
N PHE A 107 2.98 8.27 -10.90
CA PHE A 107 3.57 8.29 -9.56
C PHE A 107 4.33 7.01 -9.25
N LEU A 108 3.73 5.84 -9.49
CA LEU A 108 4.39 4.56 -9.24
C LEU A 108 5.67 4.43 -10.07
N GLY A 109 5.63 4.81 -11.35
CA GLY A 109 6.80 4.81 -12.23
C GLY A 109 7.89 5.75 -11.72
N ALA A 110 7.53 6.96 -11.29
CA ALA A 110 8.49 7.93 -10.75
C ALA A 110 9.17 7.39 -9.48
N VAL A 111 8.41 6.80 -8.54
CA VAL A 111 8.94 6.23 -7.30
C VAL A 111 9.84 5.02 -7.57
N LEU A 112 9.43 4.10 -8.44
CA LEU A 112 10.23 2.91 -8.75
C LEU A 112 11.51 3.25 -9.53
N ASN A 113 11.50 4.31 -10.34
CA ASN A 113 12.70 4.81 -11.03
C ASN A 113 13.79 5.33 -10.07
N LEU A 114 13.44 5.60 -8.81
CA LEU A 114 14.43 5.92 -7.76
C LEU A 114 15.17 4.67 -7.24
N GLY A 115 14.83 3.47 -7.73
CA GLY A 115 15.41 2.21 -7.27
C GLY A 115 14.82 1.70 -5.96
N ILE A 116 13.66 2.19 -5.57
CA ILE A 116 12.97 1.79 -4.33
C ILE A 116 12.27 0.45 -4.54
N ASP A 117 12.44 -0.46 -3.59
CA ASP A 117 11.73 -1.75 -3.56
C ASP A 117 10.21 -1.52 -3.43
N ARG A 118 9.43 -2.24 -4.25
CA ARG A 118 7.96 -2.17 -4.24
C ARG A 118 7.36 -2.59 -2.90
N GLY A 119 8.01 -3.45 -2.13
CA GLY A 119 7.61 -3.80 -0.75
C GLY A 119 7.72 -2.61 0.21
N LYS A 120 8.50 -1.57 -0.10
CA LYS A 120 8.59 -0.35 0.71
C LYS A 120 7.52 0.69 0.37
N VAL A 121 6.72 0.42 -0.65
CA VAL A 121 5.69 1.34 -1.15
C VAL A 121 4.32 0.72 -0.94
N GLY A 122 3.45 1.48 -0.28
CA GLY A 122 2.04 1.19 -0.09
C GLY A 122 1.22 1.69 -1.27
N ASP A 123 0.00 2.11 -0.97
CA ASP A 123 -0.90 2.65 -1.99
C ASP A 123 -0.48 4.07 -2.40
N ILE A 124 -0.97 4.47 -3.57
CA ILE A 124 -0.83 5.82 -4.10
C ILE A 124 -2.24 6.31 -4.36
N LEU A 125 -2.60 7.45 -3.81
CA LEU A 125 -3.89 8.08 -4.00
C LEU A 125 -3.71 9.38 -4.76
N ILE A 126 -4.67 9.74 -5.59
CA ILE A 126 -4.66 10.97 -6.37
C ILE A 126 -5.95 11.72 -6.08
N ASP A 127 -5.83 12.99 -5.72
CA ASP A 127 -6.97 13.89 -5.62
C ASP A 127 -6.63 15.26 -6.21
N ALA A 128 -7.50 15.78 -7.08
CA ALA A 128 -7.41 17.12 -7.66
C ALA A 128 -6.02 17.54 -8.21
N ASN A 129 -5.21 16.56 -8.65
CA ASN A 129 -3.83 16.70 -9.16
C ASN A 129 -2.69 16.73 -8.11
N GLU A 130 -3.00 16.35 -6.88
CA GLU A 130 -2.03 16.04 -5.83
C GLU A 130 -1.96 14.53 -5.64
N GLY A 131 -0.78 14.02 -5.32
CA GLY A 131 -0.56 12.61 -5.01
C GLY A 131 -0.31 12.41 -3.52
N TYR A 132 -0.86 11.34 -2.96
CA TYR A 132 -0.51 10.87 -1.62
C TYR A 132 0.12 9.50 -1.76
N LEU A 133 1.38 9.39 -1.37
CA LEU A 133 2.19 8.18 -1.45
C LEU A 133 2.42 7.65 -0.05
N PHE A 134 1.94 6.44 0.23
CA PHE A 134 2.27 5.74 1.46
C PHE A 134 3.57 4.97 1.27
N ALA A 135 4.52 5.17 2.17
CA ALA A 135 5.82 4.52 2.10
C ALA A 135 6.32 4.13 3.49
N HIS A 136 7.21 3.13 3.54
CA HIS A 136 7.86 2.75 4.77
C HIS A 136 8.71 3.91 5.29
N ASN A 137 8.65 4.22 6.59
CA ASN A 137 9.36 5.37 7.18
C ASN A 137 10.88 5.35 6.92
N THR A 138 11.48 4.17 6.76
CA THR A 138 12.90 4.02 6.41
C THR A 138 13.27 4.59 5.05
N ILE A 139 12.33 4.67 4.10
CA ILE A 139 12.57 5.20 2.75
C ILE A 139 11.93 6.58 2.54
N SER A 140 11.07 7.05 3.44
CA SER A 140 10.40 8.34 3.28
C SER A 140 11.36 9.53 3.18
N PRO A 141 12.46 9.65 3.95
CA PRO A 141 13.39 10.77 3.79
C PRO A 141 14.05 10.79 2.41
N PHE A 142 14.35 9.61 1.88
CA PHE A 142 14.93 9.47 0.54
C PHE A 142 13.93 9.88 -0.55
N ILE A 143 12.66 9.50 -0.41
CA ILE A 143 11.61 9.93 -1.34
C ILE A 143 11.43 11.45 -1.28
N LEU A 144 11.42 12.05 -0.09
CA LEU A 144 11.26 13.50 0.06
C LEU A 144 12.36 14.26 -0.70
N ASP A 145 13.60 13.79 -0.57
CA ASP A 145 14.77 14.43 -1.18
C ASP A 145 14.86 14.18 -2.70
N GLN A 146 14.52 12.97 -3.16
CA GLN A 146 14.83 12.53 -4.53
C GLN A 146 13.63 12.58 -5.50
N LEU A 147 12.39 12.51 -5.02
CA LEU A 147 11.21 12.59 -5.87
C LEU A 147 10.92 14.04 -6.28
N THR A 148 11.71 14.53 -7.23
CA THR A 148 11.65 15.93 -7.71
C THR A 148 10.81 16.10 -8.98
N ARG A 149 10.47 14.99 -9.66
CA ARG A 149 9.71 15.01 -10.91
C ARG A 149 8.81 13.80 -11.04
N VAL A 150 7.57 14.04 -11.47
CA VAL A 150 6.62 13.01 -11.90
C VAL A 150 6.26 13.29 -13.36
N LYS A 151 6.49 12.32 -14.24
CA LYS A 151 6.39 12.50 -15.70
C LYS A 151 7.26 13.67 -16.18
N HIS A 152 6.66 14.77 -16.66
CA HIS A 152 7.36 15.98 -17.09
C HIS A 152 7.20 17.15 -16.11
N THR A 153 6.50 16.94 -14.99
CA THR A 153 6.16 18.00 -14.03
C THR A 153 7.10 17.96 -12.84
N VAL A 154 7.68 19.13 -12.49
CA VAL A 154 8.48 19.27 -11.27
C VAL A 154 7.53 19.31 -10.06
N VAL A 155 7.84 18.50 -9.06
CA VAL A 155 7.01 18.35 -7.86
C VAL A 155 7.80 18.70 -6.60
N SER A 156 7.09 19.11 -5.56
CA SER A 156 7.57 19.14 -4.18
C SER A 156 6.92 18.02 -3.40
N THR A 157 7.57 17.60 -2.33
CA THR A 157 7.11 16.54 -1.45
C THR A 157 7.15 16.99 0.00
N GLU A 158 6.16 16.57 0.78
CA GLU A 158 6.08 16.85 2.22
C GLU A 158 5.44 15.67 2.96
N VAL A 159 5.79 15.49 4.23
CA VAL A 159 5.12 14.50 5.07
C VAL A 159 3.83 15.11 5.60
N VAL A 160 2.73 14.36 5.49
CA VAL A 160 1.43 14.74 6.05
C VAL A 160 1.19 13.95 7.32
N GLU A 161 0.80 14.66 8.38
CA GLU A 161 0.35 14.01 9.60
C GLU A 161 -0.98 13.29 9.36
N GLN A 162 -1.14 12.10 9.94
CA GLN A 162 -2.29 11.25 9.68
C GLN A 162 -3.63 11.89 10.05
N GLN A 163 -3.61 12.86 10.98
CA GLN A 163 -4.79 13.66 11.36
C GLN A 163 -5.25 14.64 10.28
N ASP A 164 -4.35 15.07 9.39
CA ASP A 164 -4.63 16.02 8.31
C ASP A 164 -4.97 15.32 6.98
N PHE A 165 -4.88 13.99 6.96
CA PHE A 165 -5.20 13.17 5.80
C PHE A 165 -6.70 12.86 5.72
N ASP A 166 -7.46 13.68 4.99
CA ASP A 166 -8.88 13.44 4.67
C ASP A 166 -9.05 13.06 3.20
N TYR A 167 -8.74 11.81 2.86
CA TYR A 167 -9.05 11.26 1.53
C TYR A 167 -10.45 10.64 1.53
N LYS A 168 -11.32 11.15 0.65
CA LYS A 168 -12.61 10.53 0.35
C LYS A 168 -12.58 9.93 -1.06
N PRO A 169 -12.65 8.60 -1.22
CA PRO A 169 -12.73 7.99 -2.54
C PRO A 169 -13.96 8.52 -3.29
N LYS A 170 -13.73 9.06 -4.50
CA LYS A 170 -14.79 9.51 -5.39
C LYS A 170 -15.28 8.32 -6.20
N TYR A 171 -16.46 7.81 -5.86
CA TYR A 171 -17.14 6.79 -6.66
C TYR A 171 -17.88 7.44 -7.82
N VAL A 172 -17.79 6.83 -9.00
CA VAL A 172 -18.63 7.18 -10.16
C VAL A 172 -19.56 6.01 -10.40
N GLU A 173 -20.86 6.27 -10.36
CA GLU A 173 -21.85 5.25 -10.70
C GLU A 173 -21.80 5.01 -12.21
N VAL A 174 -21.55 3.76 -12.61
CA VAL A 174 -21.57 3.34 -14.01
C VAL A 174 -22.79 2.44 -14.20
N VAL A 175 -23.79 2.96 -14.92
CA VAL A 175 -25.02 2.24 -15.26
C VAL A 175 -24.94 1.76 -16.70
N GLY A 176 -25.19 0.47 -16.94
CA GLY A 176 -25.27 -0.08 -18.28
C GLY A 176 -25.92 -1.45 -18.32
N THR A 177 -26.36 -1.86 -19.50
CA THR A 177 -27.00 -3.16 -19.73
C THR A 177 -25.96 -4.14 -20.25
N VAL A 178 -25.80 -5.27 -19.56
CA VAL A 178 -24.98 -6.38 -20.04
C VAL A 178 -25.87 -7.49 -20.60
N ALA A 179 -25.42 -8.14 -21.68
CA ALA A 179 -26.14 -9.29 -22.24
C ALA A 179 -26.09 -10.52 -21.30
N SER A 180 -25.11 -10.57 -20.38
CA SER A 180 -24.97 -11.62 -19.37
C SER A 180 -24.10 -11.16 -18.20
N VAL A 181 -24.20 -11.81 -17.05
CA VAL A 181 -23.44 -11.51 -15.82
C VAL A 181 -22.01 -12.09 -15.89
N ARG A 182 -21.39 -12.08 -17.06
CA ARG A 182 -19.99 -12.51 -17.21
C ARG A 182 -19.06 -11.35 -16.85
N LEU A 183 -17.96 -11.66 -16.15
CA LEU A 183 -16.98 -10.67 -15.71
C LEU A 183 -16.48 -9.79 -16.87
N ASP A 184 -16.21 -10.38 -18.04
CA ASP A 184 -15.76 -9.65 -19.22
C ASP A 184 -16.83 -8.72 -19.82
N SER A 185 -18.10 -9.06 -19.67
CA SER A 185 -19.22 -8.21 -20.07
C SER A 185 -19.41 -7.03 -19.12
N ILE A 186 -19.23 -7.26 -17.81
CA ILE A 186 -19.30 -6.22 -16.77
C ILE A 186 -18.12 -5.25 -16.90
N LEU A 187 -16.90 -5.76 -17.11
CA LEU A 187 -15.70 -4.94 -17.31
C LEU A 187 -15.84 -4.03 -18.54
N SER A 188 -16.43 -4.52 -19.64
CA SER A 188 -16.65 -3.70 -20.83
C SER A 188 -17.55 -2.47 -20.54
N VAL A 189 -18.60 -2.65 -19.74
CA VAL A 189 -19.48 -1.56 -19.31
C VAL A 189 -18.76 -0.62 -18.34
N ALA A 190 -18.02 -1.16 -17.37
CA ALA A 190 -17.29 -0.36 -16.38
C ALA A 190 -16.17 0.51 -17.00
N PHE A 191 -15.44 -0.03 -17.98
CA PHE A 191 -14.24 0.61 -18.54
C PHE A 191 -14.46 1.33 -19.89
N HIS A 192 -15.71 1.43 -20.39
CA HIS A 192 -16.08 2.06 -21.66
C HIS A 192 -15.19 1.66 -22.86
N THR A 193 -14.55 0.49 -22.78
CA THR A 193 -13.64 0.03 -23.82
C THR A 193 -14.48 -0.76 -24.82
N SER A 194 -14.81 -0.13 -25.95
CA SER A 194 -15.37 -0.88 -27.08
C SER A 194 -14.31 -1.85 -27.57
N ARG A 195 -14.65 -3.14 -27.64
CA ARG A 195 -13.90 -4.03 -28.53
C ARG A 195 -14.17 -3.57 -29.96
N SER A 196 -13.13 -3.12 -30.63
CA SER A 196 -13.04 -3.19 -32.09
C SER A 196 -12.25 -4.43 -32.43
#